data_AF-A0A973XAI3-F1
#
_entry.id   AF-A0A973XAI3-F1
#
_cell.length_a   1.000
_cell.length_b   1.000
_cell.length_c   1.000
_cell.angle_alpha   90.00
_cell.angle_beta   90.00
_cell.angle_gamma   90.00
#
_symmetry.space_group_name_H-M   'P 1'
#
loop_
_entity.id
_entity.type
_entity.pdbx_description
1 polymer ?
#
loop_
_entity_poly.entity_id
_entity_poly.type
_entity_poly.pdbx_seq_one_letter_code
_entity_poly.pdbx_strand_id
1 'polypeptide(L)'
;MGLQYQLKEGNYHLYDLSTPPSKVTGEHRLRLKTDTVAIAFDRSTGALHEHGSPPRIHSWASNTRRRLRAAGAWDRADDIVVVSGPLPVDEINRCLAVKGYCRSLFSRLSSLPHGKLIARPRSTQ
;
A
#
# COMPACT_ATOMS: atom_id res chain seq x y z
N MET A 1 3.94 -3.47 14.54
CA MET A 1 3.32 -3.57 13.20
C MET A 1 1.97 -4.25 13.37
N GLY A 2 0.88 -3.60 12.98
CA GLY A 2 -0.47 -4.17 13.15
C GLY A 2 -1.39 -3.93 11.96
N LEU A 3 -0.95 -3.23 10.91
CA LEU A 3 -1.83 -2.94 9.79
C LEU A 3 -1.77 -4.05 8.75
N GLN A 4 -2.94 -4.59 8.38
CA GLN A 4 -3.06 -5.60 7.34
C GLN A 4 -4.22 -5.29 6.40
N TYR A 5 -3.95 -5.32 5.09
CA TYR A 5 -4.97 -5.29 4.06
C TYR A 5 -5.60 -6.66 3.85
N GLN A 6 -6.91 -6.68 3.63
CA GLN A 6 -7.69 -7.83 3.19
C GLN A 6 -8.60 -7.41 2.03
N LEU A 7 -8.82 -8.30 1.06
CA LEU A 7 -9.78 -8.08 -0.01
C LEU A 7 -11.09 -8.78 0.37
N LYS A 8 -12.16 -8.00 0.57
CA LYS A 8 -13.52 -8.51 0.83
C LYS A 8 -14.48 -7.80 -0.12
N GLU A 9 -15.36 -8.55 -0.78
CA GLU A 9 -16.40 -7.99 -1.67
C GLU A 9 -15.82 -7.01 -2.72
N GLY A 10 -14.67 -7.35 -3.31
CA GLY A 10 -14.00 -6.50 -4.31
C GLY A 10 -13.37 -5.21 -3.77
N ASN A 11 -13.36 -5.02 -2.45
CA ASN A 11 -12.85 -3.83 -1.76
C ASN A 11 -11.67 -4.17 -0.85
N TYR A 12 -10.67 -3.29 -0.82
CA TYR A 12 -9.55 -3.38 0.12
C TYR A 12 -9.97 -2.82 1.47
N HIS A 13 -9.81 -3.64 2.50
CA HIS A 13 -10.08 -3.33 3.89
C HIS A 13 -8.77 -3.32 4.67
N LEU A 14 -8.42 -2.20 5.28
CA LEU A 14 -7.26 -2.08 6.16
C LEU A 14 -7.68 -2.30 7.60
N TYR A 15 -7.19 -3.37 8.20
CA TYR A 15 -7.45 -3.71 9.60
C TYR A 15 -6.27 -3.37 10.49
N ASP A 16 -6.57 -3.02 11.73
CA ASP A 16 -5.59 -2.81 12.79
C ASP A 16 -5.55 -4.00 13.78
N LEU A 17 -4.64 -4.93 13.50
CA LEU A 17 -4.33 -6.11 14.29
C LEU A 17 -3.63 -5.78 15.62
N SER A 18 -3.18 -4.55 15.84
CA SER A 18 -2.64 -4.17 17.16
C SER A 18 -3.75 -4.05 18.21
N THR A 19 -5.00 -3.89 17.77
CA THR A 19 -6.18 -3.86 18.64
C THR A 19 -6.78 -5.25 18.78
N PRO A 20 -7.26 -5.64 19.98
CA PRO A 20 -7.96 -6.92 20.13
C PRO A 20 -9.24 -6.92 19.28
N PRO A 21 -9.65 -8.10 18.77
CA PRO A 21 -10.90 -8.22 18.04
C PRO A 21 -12.10 -7.77 18.89
N SER A 22 -13.10 -7.18 18.24
CA SER A 22 -14.36 -6.83 18.89
C SER A 22 -15.02 -8.05 19.50
N LYS A 23 -15.49 -7.95 20.75
CA LYS A 23 -16.23 -9.03 21.42
C LYS A 23 -17.59 -9.33 20.76
N VAL A 24 -18.14 -8.37 20.02
CA VAL A 24 -19.46 -8.49 19.38
C VAL A 24 -19.36 -9.06 17.97
N THR A 25 -18.40 -8.56 17.17
CA THR A 25 -18.28 -8.92 15.75
C THR A 25 -17.13 -9.88 15.45
N GLY A 26 -16.21 -10.08 16.39
CA GLY A 26 -15.00 -10.89 16.19
C GLY A 26 -13.98 -10.27 15.24
N GLU A 27 -14.23 -9.09 14.68
CA GLU A 27 -13.32 -8.42 13.74
C GLU A 27 -12.41 -7.40 14.44
N HIS A 28 -11.21 -7.22 13.87
CA HIS A 28 -10.31 -6.12 14.23
C HIS A 28 -10.86 -4.77 13.76
N ARG A 29 -10.33 -3.67 14.32
CA ARG A 29 -10.75 -2.31 13.93
C ARG A 29 -10.47 -2.05 12.45
N LEU A 30 -11.53 -1.81 11.67
CA LEU A 30 -11.43 -1.35 10.29
C LEU A 30 -10.99 0.12 10.25
N ARG A 31 -9.90 0.42 9.55
CA ARG A 31 -9.35 1.78 9.40
C ARG A 31 -9.64 2.42 8.06
N LEU A 32 -9.77 1.61 7.01
CA LEU A 32 -10.00 2.10 5.65
C LEU A 32 -10.72 1.03 4.84
N LYS A 33 -11.74 1.44 4.08
CA LYS A 33 -12.33 0.67 2.99
C LYS A 33 -12.15 1.46 1.69
N THR A 34 -11.62 0.82 0.65
CA THR A 34 -11.40 1.50 -0.64
C THR A 34 -11.38 0.51 -1.80
N ASP A 35 -11.83 0.95 -2.98
CA ASP A 35 -11.83 0.12 -4.18
C ASP A 35 -10.43 -0.24 -4.65
N THR A 36 -9.46 0.66 -4.50
CA THR A 36 -8.06 0.44 -4.93
C THR A 36 -7.12 1.05 -3.91
N VAL A 37 -5.89 0.55 -3.87
CA VAL A 37 -4.87 1.04 -2.95
C VAL A 37 -3.76 1.72 -3.74
N ALA A 38 -3.31 2.86 -3.21
CA ALA A 38 -2.09 3.52 -3.63
C ALA A 38 -1.04 3.41 -2.53
N ILE A 39 0.22 3.29 -2.94
CA ILE A 39 1.39 3.18 -2.07
C ILE A 39 2.39 4.24 -2.54
N ALA A 40 2.84 5.09 -1.62
CA ALA A 40 3.85 6.11 -1.85
C ALA A 40 5.16 5.74 -1.13
N PHE A 41 6.27 5.74 -1.87
CA PHE A 41 7.57 5.33 -1.38
C PHE A 41 8.71 6.03 -2.12
N ASP A 42 9.92 5.97 -1.57
CA ASP A 42 11.14 6.44 -2.21
C ASP A 42 11.64 5.43 -3.25
N ARG A 43 11.89 5.87 -4.49
CA ARG A 43 12.38 5.01 -5.57
C ARG A 43 13.76 4.42 -5.25
N SER A 44 14.65 5.22 -4.66
CA SER A 44 16.03 4.83 -4.37
C SER A 44 16.13 3.79 -3.24
N THR A 45 15.39 3.99 -2.14
CA THR A 45 15.47 3.17 -0.93
C THR A 45 14.36 2.13 -0.83
N GLY A 46 13.23 2.32 -1.51
CA GLY A 46 12.01 1.56 -1.32
C GLY A 46 11.31 1.84 0.01
N ALA A 47 11.68 2.92 0.71
CA ALA A 47 11.09 3.30 1.98
C ALA A 47 9.62 3.71 1.78
N LEU A 48 8.71 2.98 2.43
CA LEU A 48 7.29 3.31 2.43
C LEU A 48 7.04 4.57 3.27
N HIS A 49 6.36 5.56 2.68
CA HIS A 49 5.92 6.76 3.38
C HIS A 49 4.46 6.69 3.77
N GLU A 50 3.59 6.45 2.79
CA GLU A 50 2.14 6.50 2.96
C GLU A 50 1.44 5.47 2.08
N HIS A 51 0.27 5.03 2.51
CA HIS A 51 -0.59 4.13 1.74
C HIS A 51 -2.07 4.40 2.06
N GLY A 52 -2.97 4.08 1.13
CA GLY A 52 -4.39 4.33 1.31
C GLY A 52 -5.15 4.50 0.00
N SER A 53 -6.25 5.25 0.05
CA SER A 53 -7.02 5.55 -1.16
C SER A 53 -6.19 6.41 -2.14
N PRO A 54 -6.25 6.17 -3.46
CA PRO A 54 -5.45 6.90 -4.42
C PRO A 54 -5.58 8.43 -4.32
N PRO A 55 -6.78 9.02 -4.19
CA PRO A 55 -6.91 10.48 -4.07
C PRO A 55 -6.13 11.07 -2.89
N ARG A 56 -6.17 10.40 -1.72
CA ARG A 56 -5.44 10.82 -0.51
C ARG A 56 -3.93 10.76 -0.72
N ILE A 57 -3.45 9.68 -1.33
CA ILE A 57 -2.00 9.46 -1.52
C ILE A 57 -1.43 10.37 -2.60
N HIS A 58 -2.14 10.60 -3.70
CA HIS A 58 -1.74 11.57 -4.70
C HIS A 58 -1.70 12.99 -4.11
N SER A 59 -2.70 13.37 -3.30
CA SER A 59 -2.73 14.67 -2.63
C SER A 59 -1.55 14.84 -1.66
N TRP A 60 -1.26 13.80 -0.87
CA TRP A 60 -0.11 13.77 0.02
C TRP A 60 1.20 13.91 -0.77
N ALA A 61 1.38 13.14 -1.85
CA ALA A 61 2.61 13.16 -2.63
C ALA A 61 2.86 14.53 -3.27
N SER A 62 1.83 15.15 -3.87
CA SER A 62 1.94 16.50 -4.45
C SER A 62 2.35 17.54 -3.40
N ASN A 63 1.73 17.51 -2.23
CA ASN A 63 2.07 18.44 -1.14
C ASN A 63 3.47 18.20 -0.59
N THR A 64 3.89 16.95 -0.42
CA THR A 64 5.22 16.60 0.07
C THR A 64 6.31 16.99 -0.94
N ARG A 65 6.12 16.69 -2.23
CA ARG A 65 7.05 17.14 -3.29
C ARG A 65 7.18 18.66 -3.32
N ARG A 66 6.06 19.38 -3.23
CA ARG A 66 6.07 20.85 -3.18
C ARG A 66 6.87 21.38 -1.99
N ARG A 67 6.67 20.82 -0.79
CA ARG A 67 7.42 21.20 0.42
C ARG A 67 8.91 20.91 0.30
N LEU A 68 9.28 19.74 -0.23
CA LEU A 68 10.68 19.36 -0.43
C LEU A 68 11.39 20.30 -1.42
N ARG A 69 10.74 20.64 -2.53
CA ARG A 69 11.28 21.60 -3.50
C ARG A 69 11.43 23.00 -2.91
N ALA A 70 10.46 23.45 -2.11
CA ALA A 70 10.56 24.73 -1.40
C ALA A 70 11.74 24.75 -0.39
N ALA A 71 12.10 23.59 0.16
CA ALA A 71 13.26 23.42 1.03
C ALA A 71 14.58 23.17 0.27
N GLY A 72 14.58 23.22 -1.06
CA GLY A 72 15.77 22.95 -1.89
C GLY A 72 16.14 21.48 -2.05
N ALA A 73 15.34 20.54 -1.52
CA ALA A 73 15.57 19.10 -1.59
C ALA A 73 14.94 18.48 -2.84
N TRP A 74 15.39 18.92 -4.02
CA TRP A 74 14.84 18.51 -5.33
C TRP A 74 14.96 17.01 -5.55
N ASP A 75 16.13 16.42 -5.30
CA ASP A 75 16.35 14.99 -5.49
C ASP A 75 15.38 14.13 -4.68
N ARG A 76 15.10 14.54 -3.43
CA ARG A 76 14.14 13.84 -2.57
C ARG A 76 12.71 14.00 -3.05
N ALA A 77 12.36 15.12 -3.65
CA ALA A 77 11.03 15.31 -4.23
C ALA A 77 10.83 14.41 -5.45
N ASP A 78 11.86 14.28 -6.28
CA ASP A 78 11.81 13.47 -7.50
C ASP A 78 11.93 11.97 -7.20
N ASP A 79 12.51 11.60 -6.06
CA ASP A 79 12.59 10.22 -5.60
C ASP A 79 11.23 9.64 -5.15
N ILE A 80 10.28 10.48 -4.76
CA ILE A 80 8.95 10.02 -4.33
C ILE A 80 8.20 9.43 -5.54
N VAL A 81 7.78 8.18 -5.43
CA VAL A 81 6.94 7.46 -6.40
C VAL A 81 5.61 7.09 -5.77
N VAL A 82 4.54 7.16 -6.54
CA VAL A 82 3.21 6.67 -6.16
C VAL A 82 2.80 5.60 -7.15
N VAL A 83 2.51 4.40 -6.65
CA VAL A 83 1.94 3.30 -7.44
C VAL A 83 0.51 3.07 -6.99
N SER A 84 -0.42 3.02 -7.93
CA SER A 84 -1.83 2.72 -7.69
C SER A 84 -2.33 1.70 -8.70
N GLY A 85 -3.31 0.88 -8.29
CA GLY A 85 -3.93 -0.09 -9.17
C GLY A 85 -4.52 -1.28 -8.42
N PRO A 86 -5.02 -2.30 -9.17
CA PRO A 86 -5.46 -3.57 -8.60
C PRO A 86 -4.23 -4.40 -8.18
N LEU A 87 -3.57 -3.97 -7.11
CA LEU A 87 -2.39 -4.63 -6.56
C LEU A 87 -2.81 -5.86 -5.74
N PRO A 88 -2.09 -7.00 -5.85
CA PRO A 88 -2.34 -8.14 -4.99
C PRO A 88 -2.19 -7.77 -3.51
N VAL A 89 -3.11 -8.24 -2.66
CA VAL A 89 -3.10 -7.96 -1.22
C VAL A 89 -1.79 -8.39 -0.57
N ASP A 90 -1.23 -9.52 -0.99
CA ASP A 90 0.04 -10.03 -0.48
C ASP A 90 1.19 -9.06 -0.74
N GLU A 91 1.23 -8.46 -1.93
CA GLU A 91 2.25 -7.49 -2.31
C GLU A 91 2.13 -6.19 -1.50
N ILE A 92 0.89 -5.71 -1.27
CA ILE A 92 0.63 -4.55 -0.41
C ILE A 92 1.10 -4.84 1.03
N ASN A 93 0.73 -6.00 1.58
CA ASN A 93 1.12 -6.38 2.94
C ASN A 93 2.63 -6.57 3.10
N ARG A 94 3.33 -7.08 2.08
CA ARG A 94 4.80 -7.14 2.08
C ARG A 94 5.43 -5.74 2.09
N CYS A 95 4.85 -4.77 1.37
CA CYS A 95 5.32 -3.38 1.44
C CYS A 95 5.21 -2.78 2.84
N LEU A 96 4.19 -3.18 3.60
CA LEU A 96 3.98 -2.74 5.00
C LEU A 96 4.93 -3.44 5.98
N ALA A 97 5.21 -4.72 5.75
CA ALA A 97 5.99 -5.55 6.66
C ALA A 97 7.51 -5.44 6.45
N VAL A 98 7.96 -5.34 5.20
CA VAL A 98 9.38 -5.42 4.82
C VAL A 98 9.88 -4.07 4.33
N LYS A 99 10.80 -3.47 5.08
CA LYS A 99 11.46 -2.21 4.70
C LYS A 99 12.19 -2.38 3.35
N GLY A 100 11.97 -1.45 2.42
CA GLY A 100 12.62 -1.46 1.11
C GLY A 100 11.94 -2.36 0.07
N TYR A 101 10.94 -3.17 0.44
CA TYR A 101 10.28 -4.08 -0.50
C TYR A 101 9.59 -3.35 -1.66
N CYS A 102 9.11 -2.12 -1.44
CA CYS A 102 8.48 -1.30 -2.48
C CYS A 102 9.39 -1.12 -3.71
N ARG A 103 10.71 -1.13 -3.55
CA ARG A 103 11.67 -1.05 -4.67
C ARG A 103 11.61 -2.30 -5.55
N SER A 104 11.55 -3.48 -4.94
CA SER A 104 11.40 -4.76 -5.67
C SER A 104 10.02 -4.88 -6.30
N LEU A 105 8.98 -4.38 -5.63
CA LEU A 105 7.65 -4.28 -6.21
C LEU A 105 7.68 -3.41 -7.48
N PHE A 106 8.31 -2.23 -7.40
CA PHE A 106 8.36 -1.27 -8.49
C PHE A 106 9.08 -1.81 -9.73
N SER A 107 10.19 -2.54 -9.55
CA SER A 107 10.91 -3.15 -10.69
C SER A 107 10.13 -4.27 -11.36
N ARG A 108 9.25 -4.96 -10.62
CA ARG A 108 8.43 -6.08 -11.11
C ARG A 108 7.02 -5.68 -11.48
N LEU A 109 6.67 -4.39 -11.44
CA LEU A 109 5.29 -3.93 -11.57
C LEU A 109 4.63 -4.47 -12.85
N SER A 110 5.33 -4.45 -13.98
CA SER A 110 4.85 -4.98 -15.27
C SER A 110 4.60 -6.49 -15.28
N SER A 111 5.30 -7.24 -14.43
CA SER A 111 5.20 -8.70 -14.32
C SER A 111 4.21 -9.17 -13.26
N LEU A 112 3.75 -8.25 -12.40
CA LEU A 112 2.76 -8.59 -11.39
C LEU A 112 1.45 -8.95 -12.08
N PRO A 113 0.68 -9.87 -11.53
CA PRO A 113 -0.54 -10.23 -12.19
C PRO A 113 -1.59 -9.20 -11.73
N HIS A 114 -1.99 -8.34 -12.66
CA HIS A 114 -2.81 -7.16 -12.40
C HIS A 114 -4.26 -7.61 -12.27
N GLY A 115 -4.84 -7.54 -11.07
CA GLY A 115 -6.23 -7.94 -10.90
C GLY A 115 -6.59 -8.22 -9.45
N LYS A 116 -7.79 -7.77 -9.06
CA LYS A 116 -8.39 -8.09 -7.75
C LYS A 116 -8.73 -9.58 -7.58
N LEU A 117 -8.65 -10.38 -8.65
CA LEU A 117 -9.19 -11.74 -8.72
C LEU A 117 -8.15 -12.84 -8.86
N ILE A 118 -6.90 -12.60 -8.47
CA ILE A 118 -5.93 -13.69 -8.39
C ILE A 118 -6.03 -14.27 -6.99
N ALA A 119 -7.18 -14.92 -6.76
CA ALA A 119 -7.24 -15.99 -5.81
C ALA A 119 -6.16 -16.99 -6.23
N ARG A 120 -5.11 -17.09 -5.43
CA ARG A 120 -4.14 -18.19 -5.49
C ARG A 120 -4.93 -19.48 -5.72
N PRO A 121 -4.72 -20.24 -6.81
CA PRO A 121 -5.22 -21.61 -6.83
C PRO A 121 -4.61 -22.29 -5.61
N ARG A 122 -5.48 -22.81 -4.74
CA ARG A 122 -5.06 -23.74 -3.69
C ARG A 122 -4.23 -24.80 -4.42
N SER A 123 -2.95 -24.86 -4.12
CA SER A 123 -2.13 -26.03 -4.41
C SER A 123 -2.77 -27.17 -3.60
N THR A 124 -3.60 -27.93 -4.30
CA THR A 124 -4.10 -29.23 -3.88
C THR A 124 -2.94 -30.21 -3.98
N GLN A 125 -2.76 -30.98 -2.91
CA GLN A 125 -1.83 -32.11 -2.71
C GLN A 125 -0.38 -31.75 -2.35
#